data_AF-A0A0A1PVW1-F1
#
_entry.id   AF-A0A0A1PVW1-F1
#
_cell.length_a   1.000
_cell.length_b   1.000
_cell.length_c   1.000
_cell.angle_alpha   90.00
_cell.angle_beta   90.00
_cell.angle_gamma   90.00
#
_symmetry.space_group_name_H-M   'P 1'
#
loop_
_entity.id
_entity.type
_entity.pdbx_description
1 polymer ?
#
loop_
_entity_poly.entity_id
_entity_poly.type
_entity_poly.pdbx_seq_one_letter_code
_entity_poly.pdbx_strand_id
1 'polypeptide(L)' 'MTDKSERLFDIDNRIAAVMQQLGELIERSQAITDAAAEADLMREIEDRETQLTALREMREALAETAD' A
#
# COMPACT_ATOMS: atom_id res chain seq x y z
N MET A 1 -13.78 18.67 12.55
CA MET A 1 -12.55 18.91 11.77
C MET A 1 -11.29 18.18 12.28
N THR A 2 -11.01 18.07 13.59
CA THR A 2 -9.77 17.36 14.06
C THR A 2 -9.75 15.85 13.76
N ASP A 3 -10.86 15.13 13.95
CA ASP A 3 -10.93 13.67 13.70
C ASP A 3 -10.69 13.31 12.22
N LYS A 4 -11.23 14.09 11.29
CA LYS A 4 -11.06 13.86 9.84
C LYS A 4 -9.59 14.02 9.42
N SER A 5 -8.93 15.08 9.87
CA SER A 5 -7.52 15.33 9.55
C SER A 5 -6.60 14.27 10.16
N GLU A 6 -6.85 13.84 11.39
CA GLU A 6 -6.10 12.75 12.04
C GLU A 6 -6.25 11.43 11.27
N ARG A 7 -7.48 11.08 10.87
CA ARG A 7 -7.75 9.87 10.08
C ARG A 7 -7.12 9.92 8.69
N LEU A 8 -7.13 11.09 8.02
CA LEU A 8 -6.43 11.27 6.74
C LEU A 8 -4.92 11.09 6.90
N PHE A 9 -4.34 11.67 7.96
CA PHE A 9 -2.92 11.53 8.26
C PHE A 9 -2.53 10.06 8.53
N ASP A 10 -3.36 9.32 9.27
CA ASP A 10 -3.15 7.90 9.51
C ASP A 10 -3.23 7.07 8.21
N ILE A 11 -4.16 7.39 7.32
CA ILE A 11 -4.24 6.73 6.00
C ILE A 11 -3.00 7.05 5.17
N ASP A 12 -2.55 8.31 5.14
CA ASP A 12 -1.34 8.72 4.40
C ASP A 12 -0.09 8.00 4.93
N ASN A 13 0.05 7.83 6.26
CA ASN A 13 1.13 7.04 6.85
C ASN A 13 1.09 5.57 6.44
N ARG A 14 -0.11 4.97 6.40
CA ARG A 14 -0.30 3.58 5.96
C ARG A 14 0.03 3.42 4.47
N ILE A 15 -0.35 4.39 3.63
CA ILE A 15 0.01 4.43 2.20
C ILE A 15 1.54 4.45 2.05
N ALA A 16 2.23 5.34 2.78
CA ALA A 16 3.68 5.45 2.73
C ALA A 16 4.37 4.12 3.14
N ALA A 17 3.88 3.48 4.20
CA ALA A 17 4.40 2.18 4.64
C ALA A 17 4.23 1.07 3.60
N VAL A 18 3.05 0.97 2.97
CA VAL A 18 2.80 -0.02 1.90
C VAL A 18 3.67 0.26 0.67
N MET A 19 3.87 1.53 0.31
CA MET A 19 4.75 1.90 -0.80
C MET A 19 6.22 1.54 -0.52
N GLN A 20 6.70 1.71 0.71
CA GLN A 20 8.04 1.26 1.10
C GLN A 20 8.17 -0.25 0.98
N GLN A 21 7.19 -1.01 1.51
CA GLN A 21 7.18 -2.47 1.42
C GLN A 21 7.17 -2.97 -0.03
N LEU A 22 6.39 -2.32 -0.91
CA LEU A 22 6.39 -2.62 -2.35
C LEU A 22 7.77 -2.41 -2.97
N GLY A 23 8.47 -1.32 -2.63
CA GLY A 23 9.83 -1.08 -3.07
C GLY A 23 10.77 -2.21 -2.66
N GLU A 24 10.73 -2.61 -1.39
CA GLU A 24 11.54 -3.71 -0.85
C GLU A 24 11.23 -5.06 -1.53
N LEU A 25 9.95 -5.35 -1.82
CA LEU A 25 9.53 -6.57 -2.51
C LEU A 25 9.99 -6.58 -3.98
N ILE A 26 9.91 -5.46 -4.68
CA ILE A 26 10.38 -5.32 -6.06
C ILE A 26 11.90 -5.48 -6.14
N GLU A 27 12.65 -4.91 -5.20
CA GLU A 27 14.10 -5.13 -5.12
C GLU A 27 14.44 -6.61 -4.87
N ARG A 28 13.70 -7.26 -3.98
CA ARG A 28 13.87 -8.69 -3.70
C ARG A 28 13.51 -9.58 -4.89
N SER A 29 12.47 -9.23 -5.66
CA SER A 29 12.07 -10.02 -6.83
C SER A 29 13.12 -9.98 -7.93
N GLN A 30 13.77 -8.82 -8.12
CA GLN A 30 14.88 -8.67 -9.06
C GLN A 30 16.13 -9.49 -8.70
N ALA A 31 16.31 -9.80 -7.42
CA ALA A 31 17.45 -10.58 -6.93
C ALA A 31 17.20 -12.09 -6.88
N ILE A 32 15.96 -12.55 -7.08
CA ILE A 32 15.59 -13.96 -6.98
C ILE A 32 15.85 -14.69 -8.29
N THR A 33 16.32 -15.94 -8.18
CA THR A 33 16.58 -16.83 -9.31
C THR A 33 15.76 -18.12 -9.25
N ASP A 34 15.08 -18.38 -8.13
CA ASP A 34 14.15 -19.49 -7.95
C ASP A 34 12.75 -19.06 -8.38
N ALA A 35 12.24 -19.67 -9.44
CA ALA A 35 10.93 -19.35 -10.02
C ALA A 35 9.76 -19.56 -9.04
N ALA A 36 9.85 -20.50 -8.09
CA ALA A 36 8.79 -20.69 -7.10
C ALA A 36 8.78 -19.53 -6.09
N ALA A 37 9.95 -19.12 -5.63
CA ALA A 37 10.11 -17.96 -4.75
C ALA A 37 9.73 -16.65 -5.46
N GLU A 38 10.00 -16.55 -6.76
CA GLU A 38 9.58 -15.42 -7.60
C GLU A 38 8.05 -15.32 -7.68
N ALA A 39 7.36 -16.44 -7.92
CA ALA A 39 5.90 -16.47 -7.99
C ALA A 39 5.24 -16.07 -6.65
N ASP A 40 5.80 -16.52 -5.52
CA ASP A 40 5.30 -16.12 -4.21
C ASP A 40 5.54 -14.63 -3.91
N LEU A 41 6.69 -14.08 -4.33
CA LEU A 41 6.93 -12.63 -4.23
C LEU A 41 6.00 -11.82 -5.13
N MET A 42 5.73 -12.26 -6.36
CA MET A 42 4.77 -11.58 -7.24
C MET A 42 3.37 -11.56 -6.61
N ARG A 43 2.93 -12.67 -6.00
CA ARG A 43 1.65 -12.70 -5.27
C ARG A 43 1.64 -11.72 -4.10
N GLU A 44 2.74 -11.63 -3.34
CA GLU A 44 2.83 -10.64 -2.25
C GLU A 44 2.80 -9.19 -2.78
N ILE A 45 3.44 -8.92 -3.91
CA ILE A 45 3.38 -7.60 -4.57
C ILE A 45 1.94 -7.27 -4.97
N GLU A 46 1.23 -8.18 -5.63
CA GLU A 46 -0.17 -8.00 -6.03
C GLU A 46 -1.09 -7.73 -4.83
N ASP A 47 -0.89 -8.44 -3.72
CA ASP A 47 -1.64 -8.23 -2.48
C ASP A 47 -1.39 -6.82 -1.91
N ARG A 48 -0.13 -6.35 -1.93
CA ARG A 48 0.23 -5.00 -1.46
C ARG A 48 -0.27 -3.90 -2.39
N GLU A 49 -0.28 -4.12 -3.70
CA GLU A 49 -0.87 -3.19 -4.68
C GLU A 49 -2.39 -3.07 -4.50
N THR A 50 -3.06 -4.19 -4.21
CA THR A 50 -4.49 -4.21 -3.88
C THR A 50 -4.76 -3.42 -2.59
N GLN A 51 -3.94 -3.64 -1.56
CA GLN A 51 -4.02 -2.88 -0.31
C GLN A 51 -3.79 -1.37 -0.52
N LEU A 52 -2.82 -1.00 -1.35
CA LEU A 52 -2.52 0.39 -1.69
C LEU A 52 -3.69 1.07 -2.39
N THR A 53 -4.32 0.38 -3.34
CA THR A 53 -5.51 0.85 -4.05
C THR A 53 -6.66 1.11 -3.08
N ALA A 54 -6.97 0.13 -2.22
CA ALA A 54 -8.03 0.28 -1.22
C ALA A 54 -7.76 1.45 -0.25
N LEU A 55 -6.52 1.66 0.17
CA LEU A 55 -6.15 2.79 1.02
C LEU A 55 -6.35 4.14 0.32
N ARG A 56 -6.01 4.24 -0.97
CA ARG A 56 -6.21 5.46 -1.77
C ARG A 56 -7.69 5.77 -1.94
N GLU A 57 -8.52 4.77 -2.23
CA GLU A 57 -9.97 4.92 -2.30
C GLU A 57 -10.57 5.35 -0.95
N MET A 58 -10.13 4.74 0.16
CA MET A 58 -10.56 5.14 1.51
C MET A 58 -10.17 6.59 1.82
N ARG A 59 -8.96 7.01 1.43
CA ARG A 59 -8.48 8.37 1.60
C ARG A 59 -9.34 9.37 0.83
N GLU A 60 -9.62 9.08 -0.44
CA GLU A 60 -10.43 9.91 -1.33
C GLU A 60 -11.86 10.05 -0.80
N ALA A 61 -12.50 8.92 -0.47
CA ALA A 61 -13.84 8.91 0.11
C ALA A 61 -13.90 9.72 1.42
N LEU A 62 -12.90 9.59 2.30
CA LEU A 62 -12.84 10.38 3.53
C LEU A 62 -12.65 11.87 3.23
N ALA A 63 -11.79 12.24 2.27
CA ALA A 63 -11.57 13.63 1.90
C ALA A 63 -12.85 14.30 1.37
N GLU A 64 -13.67 13.56 0.61
CA GLU A 64 -14.95 14.01 0.04
C GLU A 64 -16.09 14.14 1.05
N THR A 65 -16.01 13.50 2.22
CA THR A 65 -17.04 13.68 3.25
C THR A 65 -17.09 15.13 3.76
N ALA A 66 -18.28 15.73 3.85
CA ALA A 66 -18.43 17.07 4.43
C ALA A 66 -18.08 17.07 5.93
N ASP A 67 -17.41 18.12 6.40
CA ASP A 67 -16.96 18.31 7.79
C ASP A 67 -18.09 18.50 8.82
#